data_AF-A0A952XCU9-F1
#
_entry.id   AF-A0A952XCU9-F1
#
_cell.length_a   1.000
_cell.length_b   1.000
_cell.length_c   1.000
_cell.angle_alpha   90.00
_cell.angle_beta   90.00
_cell.angle_gamma   90.00
#
_symmetry.space_group_name_H-M   'P 1'
#
loop_
_entity.id
_entity.type
_entity.pdbx_description
1 polymer ?
#
loop_
_entity_poly.entity_id
_entity_poly.type
_entity_poly.pdbx_seq_one_letter_code
_entity_poly.pdbx_strand_id
1 'polypeptide(L)'
;MFRIVPLTPIFRRGSPKPAGKHRKAATGRQPRNRAHFGIIALLPCAVPGCGAHPVHVAHIRFACVLEGAAHTGKGMKPEDWRVLPLCPTHHTEGPDAQHRMNEEVFWTSHGINPYALARALWNLSGSIEAMRFLVTHAPQVFPARRDR
;
A
#
# COMPACT_ATOMS: atom_id res chain seq x y z
N MET A 1 8.44 44.56 -11.97
CA MET A 1 9.44 43.48 -11.77
C MET A 1 8.87 42.47 -10.79
N PHE A 2 8.33 41.35 -11.28
CA PHE A 2 7.78 40.30 -10.43
C PHE A 2 8.91 39.38 -9.97
N ARG A 3 9.14 39.33 -8.66
CA ARG A 3 10.19 38.54 -8.01
C ARG A 3 9.64 37.14 -7.78
N ILE A 4 10.03 36.19 -8.62
CA ILE A 4 9.74 34.76 -8.46
C ILE A 4 10.47 34.28 -7.21
N VAL A 5 9.71 33.85 -6.20
CA VAL A 5 10.24 33.19 -5.00
C VAL A 5 10.53 31.74 -5.38
N PRO A 6 11.76 31.21 -5.18
CA PRO A 6 12.04 29.82 -5.50
C PRO A 6 11.31 28.89 -4.52
N LEU A 7 10.65 27.89 -5.11
CA LEU A 7 9.98 26.76 -4.49
C LEU A 7 10.83 26.14 -3.37
N THR A 8 10.18 25.93 -2.23
CA THR A 8 10.69 25.15 -1.09
C THR A 8 11.13 23.74 -1.55
N PRO A 9 12.24 23.20 -1.01
CA PRO A 9 12.68 21.86 -1.37
C PRO A 9 11.78 20.81 -0.70
N ILE A 10 10.88 20.20 -1.47
CA ILE A 10 9.98 19.11 -1.04
C ILE A 10 10.73 17.78 -0.74
N PHE A 11 12.06 17.73 -0.94
CA PHE A 11 12.86 16.54 -0.64
C PHE A 11 14.11 16.90 0.18
N ARG A 12 13.99 16.98 1.51
CA ARG A 12 15.15 16.76 2.38
C ARG A 12 15.37 15.25 2.52
N ARG A 13 16.34 14.72 1.79
CA ARG A 13 16.96 13.42 2.11
C ARG A 13 17.44 13.50 3.57
N GLY A 14 16.81 12.75 4.47
CA GLY A 14 17.28 12.63 5.85
C GLY A 14 18.72 12.10 5.87
N SER A 15 19.59 12.75 6.64
CA SER A 15 20.99 12.36 6.81
C SER A 15 21.09 10.92 7.36
N PRO A 16 21.99 10.07 6.86
CA PRO A 16 22.14 8.71 7.37
C PRO A 16 22.71 8.73 8.80
N LYS A 17 22.07 7.98 9.71
CA LYS A 17 22.52 7.73 11.09
C LYS A 17 23.79 6.87 11.09
N PRO A 18 24.78 7.09 11.98
CA PRO A 18 26.05 6.35 11.92
C PRO A 18 25.86 4.85 12.19
N ALA A 19 26.67 4.05 11.50
CA ALA A 19 26.63 2.59 11.48
C ALA A 19 26.94 1.99 12.86
N GLY A 20 25.96 1.29 13.44
CA GLY A 20 26.15 0.40 14.58
C GLY A 20 26.70 -0.95 14.14
N LYS A 21 27.56 -1.55 14.98
CA LYS A 21 28.31 -2.81 14.78
C LYS A 21 27.47 -3.93 14.13
N HIS A 22 28.02 -4.53 13.07
CA HIS A 22 27.44 -5.65 12.32
C HIS A 22 27.16 -6.86 13.24
N ARG A 23 25.87 -7.08 13.57
CA ARG A 23 25.40 -8.37 14.08
C ARG A 23 25.22 -9.30 12.87
N LYS A 24 25.75 -10.52 12.96
CA LYS A 24 25.64 -11.54 11.89
C LYS A 24 24.16 -11.71 11.50
N ALA A 25 23.87 -11.56 10.21
CA ALA A 25 22.51 -11.59 9.67
C ALA A 25 21.89 -12.97 9.89
N ALA A 26 20.95 -13.06 10.84
CA ALA A 26 19.96 -14.13 10.83
C ALA A 26 19.17 -14.03 9.51
N THR A 27 18.87 -15.18 8.92
CA THR A 27 18.16 -15.33 7.64
C THR A 27 17.05 -14.28 7.46
N GLY A 28 17.19 -13.46 6.42
CA GLY A 28 16.66 -12.09 6.31
C GLY A 28 15.14 -11.95 6.19
N ARG A 29 14.41 -12.33 7.24
CA ARG A 29 13.00 -11.99 7.39
C ARG A 29 12.91 -10.63 8.09
N GLN A 30 12.44 -9.61 7.38
CA GLN A 30 12.12 -8.33 8.04
C GLN A 30 11.11 -8.57 9.19
N PRO A 31 11.28 -7.90 10.35
CA PRO A 31 10.35 -8.04 11.46
C PRO A 31 8.95 -7.61 11.03
N ARG A 32 7.93 -8.42 11.36
CA ARG A 32 6.54 -8.10 10.98
C ARG A 32 6.05 -6.83 11.68
N ASN A 33 5.55 -5.85 10.94
CA ASN A 33 4.91 -4.66 11.51
C ASN A 33 3.45 -4.93 11.89
N ARG A 34 3.26 -5.59 13.04
CA ARG A 34 1.93 -5.90 13.59
C ARG A 34 1.09 -4.64 13.87
N ALA A 35 1.73 -3.52 14.20
CA ALA A 35 1.02 -2.27 14.48
C ALA A 35 0.33 -1.74 13.20
N HIS A 36 1.05 -1.73 12.07
CA HIS A 36 0.47 -1.35 10.78
C HIS A 36 -0.71 -2.25 10.40
N PHE A 37 -0.58 -3.57 10.54
CA PHE A 37 -1.66 -4.51 10.24
C PHE A 37 -2.90 -4.29 11.13
N GLY A 38 -2.68 -3.98 12.41
CA GLY A 38 -3.76 -3.61 13.32
C GLY A 38 -4.53 -2.38 12.83
N ILE A 39 -3.83 -1.35 12.35
CA ILE A 39 -4.48 -0.15 11.81
C ILE A 39 -5.21 -0.47 10.50
N ILE A 40 -4.61 -1.23 9.58
CA ILE A 40 -5.25 -1.62 8.31
C ILE A 40 -6.56 -2.39 8.56
N ALA A 41 -6.59 -3.28 9.56
CA ALA A 41 -7.80 -4.02 9.91
C ALA A 41 -8.96 -3.14 10.44
N LEU A 42 -8.67 -1.90 10.86
CA LEU A 42 -9.64 -0.89 11.30
C LEU A 42 -10.12 0.04 10.17
N LEU A 43 -9.54 -0.05 8.97
CA LEU A 43 -9.94 0.73 7.80
C LEU A 43 -11.06 0.02 7.03
N PRO A 44 -11.93 0.79 6.34
CA PRO A 44 -12.98 0.19 5.50
C PRO A 44 -12.36 -0.51 4.28
N CYS A 45 -13.15 -1.34 3.60
CA CYS A 45 -12.76 -1.92 2.33
C CYS A 45 -12.32 -0.83 1.33
N ALA A 46 -11.17 -1.04 0.67
CA ALA A 46 -10.60 -0.12 -0.30
C ALA A 46 -11.32 -0.10 -1.66
N VAL A 47 -12.24 -1.04 -1.90
CA VAL A 47 -13.07 -1.00 -3.12
C VAL A 47 -14.03 0.20 -3.04
N PRO A 48 -14.05 1.08 -4.06
CA PRO A 48 -14.88 2.29 -4.05
C PRO A 48 -16.36 1.97 -3.85
N GLY A 49 -17.02 2.72 -2.98
CA GLY A 49 -18.44 2.53 -2.66
C GLY A 49 -18.77 1.34 -1.75
N CYS A 50 -17.79 0.49 -1.39
CA CYS A 50 -18.06 -0.68 -0.53
C CYS A 50 -18.18 -0.30 0.95
N GLY A 51 -17.16 0.33 1.55
CA GLY A 51 -17.19 0.76 2.96
C GLY A 51 -17.29 -0.36 4.01
N ALA A 52 -17.28 -1.63 3.61
CA ALA A 52 -17.59 -2.75 4.50
C ALA A 52 -16.50 -3.07 5.54
N HIS A 53 -16.96 -3.67 6.64
CA HIS A 53 -16.17 -4.29 7.71
C HIS A 53 -16.84 -5.62 8.13
N PRO A 54 -16.09 -6.60 8.68
CA PRO A 54 -14.63 -6.61 8.86
C PRO A 54 -13.87 -6.74 7.54
N VAL A 55 -12.56 -6.47 7.57
CA VAL A 55 -11.66 -6.57 6.42
C VAL A 55 -10.50 -7.52 6.68
N HIS A 56 -9.96 -8.07 5.61
CA HIS A 56 -8.68 -8.76 5.56
C HIS A 56 -7.55 -7.77 5.27
N VAL A 57 -6.37 -8.03 5.84
CA VAL A 57 -5.11 -7.36 5.46
C VAL A 57 -4.57 -8.05 4.20
N ALA A 58 -5.13 -7.67 3.05
CA ALA A 58 -4.82 -8.27 1.75
C ALA A 58 -3.45 -7.80 1.27
N HIS A 59 -2.58 -8.74 0.87
CA HIS A 59 -1.25 -8.39 0.37
C HIS A 59 -1.29 -8.21 -1.14
N ILE A 60 -0.59 -7.17 -1.63
CA ILE A 60 -0.35 -6.98 -3.05
C ILE A 60 0.76 -7.92 -3.51
N ARG A 61 0.47 -8.81 -4.46
CA ARG A 61 1.37 -9.92 -4.84
C ARG A 61 1.97 -9.83 -6.24
N PHE A 62 1.38 -9.06 -7.16
CA PHE A 62 2.02 -8.81 -8.46
C PHE A 62 3.34 -8.04 -8.30
N ALA A 63 4.13 -7.86 -9.36
CA ALA A 63 5.36 -7.07 -9.29
C ALA A 63 5.15 -5.71 -9.93
N CYS A 64 5.82 -4.69 -9.41
CA CYS A 64 5.86 -3.37 -10.00
C CYS A 64 7.24 -2.75 -9.77
N VAL A 65 8.07 -2.76 -10.81
CA VAL A 65 9.45 -2.23 -10.75
C VAL A 65 9.45 -0.75 -10.38
N LEU A 66 8.49 0.03 -10.89
CA LEU A 66 8.37 1.48 -10.62
C LEU A 66 8.14 1.81 -9.14
N GLU A 67 7.58 0.87 -8.37
CA GLU A 67 7.26 1.05 -6.95
C GLU A 67 8.26 0.33 -6.03
N GLY A 68 9.35 -0.19 -6.61
CA GLY A 68 10.33 -1.02 -5.92
C GLY A 68 9.78 -2.39 -5.52
N ALA A 69 8.69 -2.83 -6.15
CA ALA A 69 8.02 -4.08 -5.81
C ALA A 69 8.53 -5.25 -6.66
N ALA A 70 9.58 -5.94 -6.19
CA ALA A 70 10.06 -7.16 -6.83
C ALA A 70 9.04 -8.32 -6.75
N HIS A 71 9.09 -9.23 -7.74
CA HIS A 71 8.31 -10.47 -7.73
C HIS A 71 8.60 -11.27 -6.46
N THR A 72 7.53 -11.66 -5.74
CA THR A 72 7.65 -12.61 -4.63
C THR A 72 7.48 -14.03 -5.15
N GLY A 73 8.48 -14.89 -4.93
CA GLY A 73 8.38 -16.32 -5.27
C GLY A 73 7.21 -17.01 -4.57
N LYS A 74 6.73 -18.13 -5.14
CA LYS A 74 5.65 -18.95 -4.54
C LYS A 74 6.04 -19.33 -3.11
N GLY A 75 5.24 -18.94 -2.12
CA GLY A 75 5.48 -19.19 -0.68
C GLY A 75 6.14 -18.04 0.09
N MET A 76 6.65 -16.99 -0.58
CA MET A 76 7.14 -15.80 0.11
C MET A 76 6.01 -14.80 0.38
N LYS A 77 6.01 -14.20 1.56
CA LYS A 77 5.11 -13.10 1.90
C LYS A 77 5.72 -11.79 1.40
N PRO A 78 4.94 -10.95 0.69
CA PRO A 78 5.38 -9.59 0.33
C PRO A 78 5.74 -8.77 1.57
N GLU A 79 6.49 -7.69 1.35
CA GLU A 79 6.83 -6.73 2.40
C GLU A 79 5.57 -6.17 3.08
N ASP A 80 5.64 -5.93 4.39
CA ASP A 80 4.46 -5.58 5.19
C ASP A 80 3.79 -4.25 4.79
N TRP A 81 4.46 -3.38 4.04
CA TRP A 81 3.84 -2.16 3.54
C TRP A 81 2.91 -2.42 2.35
N ARG A 82 3.02 -3.58 1.68
CA ARG A 82 2.25 -3.94 0.48
C ARG A 82 0.90 -4.55 0.87
N VAL A 83 0.15 -3.86 1.71
CA VAL A 83 -1.15 -4.35 2.20
C VAL A 83 -2.24 -3.30 2.07
N LEU A 84 -3.46 -3.77 1.78
CA LEU A 84 -4.66 -2.95 1.69
C LEU A 84 -5.85 -3.64 2.39
N PRO A 85 -6.81 -2.88 2.92
CA PRO A 85 -8.02 -3.43 3.52
C PRO A 85 -9.00 -3.90 2.45
N LEU A 86 -9.38 -5.18 2.44
CA LEU A 86 -10.44 -5.72 1.57
C LEU A 86 -11.43 -6.56 2.38
N CYS A 87 -12.73 -6.36 2.20
CA CYS A 87 -13.73 -7.23 2.82
C CYS A 87 -13.68 -8.66 2.23
N PRO A 88 -14.22 -9.68 2.90
CA PRO A 88 -14.20 -11.06 2.41
C PRO A 88 -14.76 -11.21 0.98
N THR A 89 -15.82 -10.48 0.64
CA THR A 89 -16.41 -10.45 -0.71
C THR A 89 -15.40 -9.97 -1.76
N HIS A 90 -14.67 -8.88 -1.53
CA HIS A 90 -13.70 -8.37 -2.52
C HIS A 90 -12.33 -9.05 -2.44
N HIS A 91 -12.00 -9.69 -1.31
CA HIS A 91 -10.71 -10.39 -1.18
C HIS A 91 -10.79 -11.82 -1.73
N THR A 92 -11.77 -12.63 -1.29
CA THR A 92 -11.76 -14.09 -1.47
C THR A 92 -13.08 -14.72 -1.96
N GLU A 93 -14.24 -14.11 -1.69
CA GLU A 93 -15.54 -14.80 -1.76
C GLU A 93 -16.45 -14.38 -2.92
N GLY A 94 -16.38 -13.12 -3.36
CA GLY A 94 -17.20 -12.58 -4.43
C GLY A 94 -16.81 -13.10 -5.82
N PRO A 95 -17.67 -12.94 -6.83
CA PRO A 95 -17.38 -13.38 -8.20
C PRO A 95 -16.13 -12.67 -8.77
N ASP A 96 -15.99 -11.37 -8.50
CA ASP A 96 -14.88 -10.53 -8.93
C ASP A 96 -13.85 -10.30 -7.80
N ALA A 97 -13.72 -11.26 -6.89
CA ALA A 97 -12.77 -11.16 -5.78
C ALA A 97 -11.32 -11.15 -6.29
N GLN A 98 -10.45 -10.39 -5.61
CA GLN A 98 -9.03 -10.27 -5.93
C GLN A 98 -8.33 -11.63 -6.11
N HIS A 99 -8.63 -12.62 -5.26
CA HIS A 99 -8.05 -13.97 -5.35
C HIS A 99 -8.61 -14.85 -6.48
N ARG A 100 -9.65 -14.41 -7.19
CA ARG A 100 -10.31 -15.17 -8.27
C ARG A 100 -10.00 -14.65 -9.67
N MET A 101 -9.22 -13.58 -9.76
CA MET A 101 -8.86 -12.97 -11.04
C MET A 101 -7.41 -12.51 -11.03
N ASN A 102 -6.98 -11.90 -12.15
CA ASN A 102 -5.71 -11.22 -12.18
C ASN A 102 -5.76 -10.01 -11.24
N GLU A 103 -4.88 -9.99 -10.23
CA GLU A 103 -4.85 -8.94 -9.21
C GLU A 103 -4.63 -7.53 -9.78
N GLU A 104 -3.78 -7.39 -10.81
CA GLU A 104 -3.56 -6.09 -11.45
C GLU A 104 -4.84 -5.59 -12.13
N VAL A 105 -5.58 -6.50 -12.79
CA VAL A 105 -6.88 -6.19 -13.41
C VAL A 105 -7.93 -5.85 -12.35
N PHE A 106 -7.93 -6.52 -11.20
CA PHE A 106 -8.83 -6.20 -10.08
C PHE A 106 -8.64 -4.75 -9.60
N TRP A 107 -7.40 -4.32 -9.39
CA TRP A 107 -7.15 -2.95 -8.92
C TRP A 107 -7.46 -1.91 -10.00
N THR A 108 -7.12 -2.20 -11.25
CA THR A 108 -7.39 -1.32 -12.39
C THR A 108 -8.89 -1.19 -12.68
N SER A 109 -9.69 -2.26 -12.55
CA SER A 109 -11.16 -2.19 -12.73
C SER A 109 -11.84 -1.31 -11.67
N HIS A 110 -11.23 -1.21 -10.48
CA HIS A 110 -11.64 -0.28 -9.42
C HIS A 110 -10.99 1.11 -9.53
N GLY A 111 -10.16 1.34 -10.55
CA GLY A 111 -9.52 2.63 -10.80
C GLY A 111 -8.44 3.01 -9.78
N ILE A 112 -7.83 2.04 -9.09
CA ILE A 112 -6.87 2.29 -8.01
C ILE A 112 -5.46 1.86 -8.43
N ASN A 113 -4.45 2.69 -8.16
CA ASN A 113 -3.06 2.25 -8.08
C ASN A 113 -2.79 1.71 -6.67
N PRO A 114 -2.71 0.38 -6.49
CA PRO A 114 -2.70 -0.22 -5.16
C PRO A 114 -1.37 0.04 -4.44
N TYR A 115 -0.27 0.14 -5.18
CA TYR A 115 1.04 0.40 -4.59
C TYR A 115 1.18 1.82 -4.07
N ALA A 116 0.68 2.81 -4.80
CA ALA A 116 0.69 4.20 -4.36
C ALA A 116 -0.15 4.38 -3.09
N LEU A 117 -1.35 3.78 -3.05
CA LEU A 117 -2.19 3.78 -1.86
C LEU A 117 -1.48 3.08 -0.68
N ALA A 118 -0.98 1.86 -0.87
CA ALA A 118 -0.33 1.09 0.19
C ALA A 118 0.90 1.83 0.77
N ARG A 119 1.69 2.48 -0.09
CA ARG A 119 2.82 3.32 0.34
C ARG A 119 2.36 4.52 1.16
N ALA A 120 1.28 5.19 0.76
CA ALA A 120 0.73 6.32 1.50
C ALA A 120 0.22 5.89 2.89
N LEU A 121 -0.50 4.76 2.96
CA LEU A 121 -0.96 4.20 4.23
C LEU A 121 0.20 3.82 5.15
N TRP A 122 1.26 3.23 4.61
CA TRP A 122 2.47 2.93 5.38
C TRP A 122 3.09 4.20 5.98
N ASN A 123 3.26 5.25 5.18
CA ASN A 123 3.85 6.51 5.63
C ASN A 123 2.99 7.27 6.65
N LEU A 124 1.68 7.07 6.62
CA LEU A 124 0.71 7.68 7.53
C LEU A 124 0.27 6.76 8.67
N SER A 125 0.97 5.63 8.86
CA SER A 125 0.69 4.67 9.93
C SER A 125 0.86 5.32 11.29
N GLY A 126 -0.25 5.78 11.86
CA GLY A 126 -0.31 6.63 13.04
C GLY A 126 -1.48 7.61 13.03
N SER A 127 -2.03 7.94 11.85
CA SER A 127 -3.25 8.74 11.69
C SER A 127 -4.33 7.93 10.98
N ILE A 128 -5.21 7.30 11.76
CA ILE A 128 -6.32 6.49 11.22
C ILE A 128 -7.28 7.33 10.37
N GLU A 129 -7.47 8.60 10.72
CA GLU A 129 -8.36 9.52 10.01
C GLU A 129 -7.82 9.85 8.62
N ALA A 130 -6.54 10.21 8.51
CA ALA A 130 -5.89 10.44 7.22
C ALA A 130 -5.88 9.17 6.36
N MET A 131 -5.57 8.01 6.96
CA MET A 131 -5.61 6.73 6.26
C MET A 131 -7.01 6.38 5.75
N ARG A 132 -8.04 6.59 6.57
CA ARG A 132 -9.44 6.37 6.17
C ARG A 132 -9.84 7.28 5.02
N PHE A 133 -9.47 8.56 5.08
CA PHE A 133 -9.72 9.50 3.97
C PHE A 133 -9.10 9.01 2.66
N LEU A 134 -7.84 8.55 2.69
CA LEU A 134 -7.16 8.03 1.50
C LEU A 134 -7.79 6.75 0.96
N VAL A 135 -8.24 5.84 1.82
CA VAL A 135 -8.93 4.61 1.40
C VAL A 135 -10.26 4.95 0.73
N THR A 136 -11.05 5.86 1.31
CA THR A 136 -12.35 6.27 0.75
C THR A 136 -12.24 6.98 -0.60
N HIS A 137 -11.14 7.72 -0.83
CA HIS A 137 -10.92 8.51 -2.06
C HIS A 137 -9.79 7.94 -2.93
N ALA A 138 -9.53 6.63 -2.81
CA ALA A 138 -8.38 6.01 -3.46
C ALA A 138 -8.33 6.24 -4.97
N PRO A 139 -9.43 6.10 -5.76
CA PRO A 139 -9.37 6.35 -7.20
C PRO A 139 -9.06 7.80 -7.59
N GLN A 140 -9.48 8.78 -6.77
CA GLN A 140 -9.26 10.20 -7.04
C GLN A 140 -7.83 10.61 -6.71
N VAL A 141 -7.27 10.07 -5.62
CA VAL A 141 -5.93 10.43 -5.13
C VAL A 141 -4.84 9.56 -5.77
N PHE A 142 -5.14 8.29 -6.00
CA PHE A 142 -4.23 7.29 -6.55
C PHE A 142 -4.87 6.56 -7.74
N PRO A 143 -5.14 7.27 -8.86
CA PRO A 143 -5.77 6.65 -10.01
C PRO A 143 -4.91 5.50 -10.55
N ALA A 144 -5.58 4.44 -11.03
CA ALA A 144 -4.94 3.35 -11.74
C ALA A 144 -4.06 3.91 -12.87
N ARG A 145 -2.91 3.27 -13.09
CA ARG A 145 -2.00 3.65 -14.17
C ARG A 145 -2.73 3.36 -15.48
N ARG A 146 -2.96 4.41 -16.29
CA ARG A 146 -3.37 4.21 -17.68
C ARG A 146 -2.18 3.61 -18.41
N ASP A 147 -2.34 2.35 -18.78
CA ASP A 147 -1.63 1.70 -19.86
C ASP A 147 -1.52 2.67 -21.04
N ARG A 148 -0.28 2.93 -21.46
CA ARG A 148 0.02 3.73 -22.65
C ARG A 148 -0.14 2.88 -23.90
#